data_AF-A0A4R0NM35-F1
#
_entry.id   AF-A0A4R0NM35-F1
#
_cell.length_a   1.000
_cell.length_b   1.000
_cell.length_c   1.000
_cell.angle_alpha   90.00
_cell.angle_beta   90.00
_cell.angle_gamma   90.00
#
_symmetry.space_group_name_H-M   'P 1'
#
loop_
_entity.id
_entity.type
_entity.pdbx_description
1 polymer ?
#
loop_
_entity_poly.entity_id
_entity_poly.type
_entity_poly.pdbx_seq_one_letter_code
_entity_poly.pdbx_strand_id
1 'polypeptide(L)'
;MTGLLPLGTVLLGLVLLAAWTVVLVWVASRLLRIVARGTGWQATAPRAVALTFVLLLAAIHFGNWLITLADDRIAGARSSGPSFPPAFLIASVAIAVGVAVIRARRG
;
A
#
# COMPACT_ATOMS: atom_id res chain seq x y z
N MET A 1 2.66 -12.72 31.43
CA MET A 1 2.76 -13.91 30.56
C MET A 1 3.36 -13.46 29.24
N THR A 2 4.67 -13.64 29.05
CA THR A 2 5.37 -13.30 27.81
C THR A 2 5.11 -14.38 26.77
N GLY A 3 4.00 -14.24 26.04
CA GLY A 3 3.66 -15.10 24.92
C GLY A 3 4.62 -14.84 23.76
N LEU A 4 5.73 -15.58 23.71
CA LEU A 4 6.51 -15.70 22.48
C LEU A 4 5.57 -16.30 21.43
N LEU A 5 5.23 -15.51 20.40
CA LEU A 5 4.52 -16.02 19.24
C LEU A 5 5.28 -17.25 18.72
N PRO A 6 4.59 -18.34 18.35
CA PRO A 6 5.24 -19.51 17.78
C PRO A 6 6.15 -19.07 16.63
N LEU A 7 7.38 -19.60 16.57
CA LEU A 7 8.37 -19.22 15.57
C LEU A 7 7.81 -19.28 14.14
N GLY A 8 6.96 -20.27 13.87
CA GLY A 8 6.25 -20.40 12.58
C GLY A 8 5.35 -19.21 12.24
N THR A 9 4.63 -18.65 13.22
CA THR A 9 3.73 -17.49 13.02
C THR A 9 4.53 -16.22 12.75
N VAL A 10 5.69 -16.06 13.41
CA VAL A 10 6.60 -14.94 13.17
C VAL A 10 7.19 -15.02 11.76
N LEU A 11 7.68 -16.19 11.35
CA LEU A 11 8.21 -16.41 10.01
C LEU A 11 7.15 -16.15 8.93
N LEU A 12 5.92 -16.62 9.13
CA LEU A 12 4.82 -16.36 8.21
C LEU A 12 4.52 -14.86 8.10
N GLY A 13 4.48 -14.15 9.23
CA GLY A 13 4.31 -12.71 9.26
C GLY A 13 5.41 -11.97 8.48
N LEU A 14 6.66 -12.39 8.60
CA LEU A 14 7.79 -11.82 7.86
C LEU A 14 7.69 -12.08 6.34
N VAL A 15 7.32 -13.30 5.94
CA VAL A 15 7.13 -13.64 4.52
C VAL A 15 5.99 -12.82 3.93
N LEU A 16 4.87 -12.70 4.65
CA LEU A 16 3.73 -11.90 4.21
C LEU A 16 4.09 -10.42 4.10
N LEU A 17 4.85 -9.89 5.07
CA LEU A 17 5.36 -8.52 5.05
C LEU A 17 6.28 -8.29 3.84
N ALA A 18 7.20 -9.21 3.57
CA ALA A 18 8.10 -9.11 2.42
C ALA A 18 7.31 -9.12 1.10
N ALA A 19 6.34 -10.04 0.95
CA ALA A 19 5.47 -10.10 -0.21
C ALA A 19 4.66 -8.80 -0.37
N TRP A 20 4.09 -8.29 0.73
CA TRP A 20 3.35 -7.03 0.75
C TRP A 20 4.20 -5.85 0.28
N THR A 21 5.43 -5.71 0.77
CA THR A 21 6.34 -4.64 0.36
C THR A 21 6.69 -4.74 -1.14
N VAL A 22 6.97 -5.95 -1.64
CA VAL A 22 7.26 -6.17 -3.06
C VAL A 22 6.08 -5.75 -3.94
N VAL A 23 4.86 -6.13 -3.54
CA VAL A 23 3.63 -5.74 -4.25
C VAL A 23 3.48 -4.22 -4.24
N LEU A 24 3.61 -3.55 -3.09
CA LEU A 24 3.48 -2.10 -3.01
C LEU A 24 4.51 -1.38 -3.89
N VAL A 25 5.78 -1.81 -3.88
CA VAL A 25 6.83 -1.21 -4.72
C VAL A 25 6.51 -1.41 -6.20
N TRP A 26 6.02 -2.60 -6.57
CA TRP A 26 5.62 -2.90 -7.95
C TRP A 26 4.47 -2.01 -8.41
N VAL A 27 3.41 -1.90 -7.60
CA VAL A 27 2.25 -1.03 -7.91
C VAL A 27 2.70 0.43 -7.96
N ALA A 28 3.45 0.92 -6.96
CA ALA A 28 3.95 2.29 -6.93
C ALA A 28 4.79 2.62 -8.18
N SER A 29 5.66 1.70 -8.61
CA SER A 29 6.48 1.88 -9.83
C SER A 29 5.65 1.92 -11.11
N ARG A 30 4.54 1.19 -11.17
CA ARG A 30 3.59 1.23 -12.30
C ARG A 30 2.82 2.54 -12.30
N LEU A 31 2.29 2.90 -11.13
CA LEU A 31 1.44 4.06 -10.94
C LEU A 31 2.21 5.36 -11.20
N LEU A 32 3.45 5.45 -10.72
CA LEU A 32 4.34 6.58 -10.98
C LEU A 32 4.67 6.76 -12.47
N ARG A 33 4.82 5.66 -13.23
CA ARG A 33 4.97 5.73 -14.69
C ARG A 33 3.70 6.17 -15.39
N ILE A 34 2.54 5.71 -14.94
CA ILE A 34 1.23 6.12 -15.48
C ILE A 34 1.03 7.62 -15.23
N VAL A 35 1.27 8.08 -14.00
CA VAL A 35 1.20 9.50 -13.62
C VAL A 35 2.15 10.33 -14.46
N ALA A 36 3.43 9.95 -14.56
CA ALA A 36 4.41 10.69 -15.34
C ALA A 36 4.02 10.81 -16.83
N ARG A 37 3.51 9.73 -17.43
CA ARG A 37 3.03 9.73 -18.83
C ARG A 37 1.76 10.56 -19.01
N GLY A 38 0.80 10.47 -18.09
CA GLY A 38 -0.48 11.17 -18.19
C GLY A 38 -0.38 12.67 -17.89
N THR A 39 0.57 13.08 -17.05
CA THR A 39 0.74 14.49 -16.64
C THR A 39 1.86 15.22 -17.37
N GLY A 40 2.74 14.49 -18.07
CA GLY A 40 3.99 15.03 -18.63
C GLY A 40 5.02 15.41 -17.56
N TRP A 41 4.78 15.08 -16.28
CA TRP A 41 5.71 15.37 -15.21
C TRP A 41 6.87 14.37 -15.20
N GLN A 42 8.05 14.84 -14.81
CA GLN A 42 9.15 13.92 -14.51
C GLN A 42 8.73 12.98 -13.38
N ALA A 43 9.07 11.71 -13.53
CA ALA A 43 8.81 10.64 -12.54
C ALA A 43 9.31 10.98 -11.13
N THR A 44 10.38 11.78 -11.05
CA THR A 44 11.04 12.20 -9.82
C THR A 44 10.53 13.54 -9.27
N ALA A 45 9.64 14.22 -10.00
CA ALA A 45 9.11 15.51 -9.57
C ALA A 45 8.25 15.33 -8.31
N PRO A 46 8.39 16.19 -7.30
CA PRO A 46 7.71 16.04 -6.01
C PRO A 46 6.19 15.95 -6.15
N ARG A 47 5.62 16.66 -7.14
CA ARG A 47 4.19 16.58 -7.50
C ARG A 47 3.75 15.21 -8.01
N ALA A 48 4.56 14.54 -8.83
CA ALA A 48 4.27 13.18 -9.33
C ALA A 48 4.37 12.16 -8.20
N VAL A 49 5.35 12.33 -7.32
CA VAL A 49 5.56 11.51 -6.12
C VAL A 49 4.38 11.65 -5.16
N ALA A 50 3.97 12.89 -4.84
CA ALA A 50 2.84 13.17 -3.95
C ALA A 50 1.53 12.61 -4.51
N LEU A 51 1.26 12.80 -5.80
CA LEU A 51 0.05 12.25 -6.43
C LEU A 51 0.06 10.72 -6.42
N THR A 52 1.21 10.09 -6.69
CA THR A 52 1.36 8.63 -6.61
C THR A 52 1.08 8.12 -5.19
N PHE A 53 1.61 8.81 -4.17
CA PHE A 53 1.37 8.49 -2.76
C PHE A 53 -0.13 8.57 -2.41
N VAL A 54 -0.79 9.66 -2.78
CA VAL A 54 -2.23 9.85 -2.52
C VAL A 54 -3.07 8.80 -3.23
N LEU A 55 -2.77 8.49 -4.49
CA LEU A 55 -3.49 7.47 -5.25
C LEU A 55 -3.30 6.07 -4.66
N LEU A 56 -2.09 5.73 -4.20
CA LEU A 56 -1.85 4.43 -3.57
C LEU A 56 -2.61 4.31 -2.24
N LEU A 57 -2.61 5.38 -1.44
CA LEU A 57 -3.35 5.43 -0.18
C LEU A 57 -4.87 5.32 -0.42
N ALA A 58 -5.39 6.04 -1.41
CA ALA A 58 -6.79 5.99 -1.82
C ALA A 58 -7.18 4.59 -2.33
N ALA A 59 -6.32 3.93 -3.11
CA ALA A 59 -6.56 2.58 -3.60
C ALA A 59 -6.64 1.55 -2.46
N ILE A 60 -5.75 1.65 -1.46
CA ILE A 60 -5.79 0.79 -0.27
C ILE A 60 -7.07 1.03 0.54
N HIS A 61 -7.44 2.29 0.75
CA HIS A 61 -8.64 2.64 1.50
C HIS A 61 -9.91 2.16 0.78
N PHE A 62 -9.96 2.35 -0.54
CA PHE A 62 -11.05 1.86 -1.38
C PHE A 62 -11.13 0.33 -1.38
N GLY A 63 -10.00 -0.36 -1.49
CA GLY A 63 -9.96 -1.83 -1.40
C GLY A 63 -10.47 -2.35 -0.06
N ASN A 64 -10.07 -1.70 1.05
CA ASN A 64 -10.57 -2.06 2.38
C ASN A 64 -12.08 -1.84 2.50
N TRP A 65 -12.58 -0.69 2.02
CA TRP A 65 -14.02 -0.40 1.97
C TRP A 65 -14.78 -1.44 1.13
N LEU A 66 -14.22 -1.88 0.00
CA LEU A 66 -14.85 -2.86 -0.89
C LEU A 66 -14.95 -4.24 -0.23
N ILE A 67 -13.92 -4.65 0.52
CA ILE A 67 -13.93 -5.89 1.31
C ILE A 67 -14.99 -5.81 2.39
N THR A 68 -15.04 -4.69 3.14
CA THR A 68 -16.08 -4.46 4.15
C THR A 68 -17.48 -4.52 3.54
N LEU A 69 -17.69 -3.90 2.38
CA LEU A 69 -18.97 -3.94 1.68
C LEU A 69 -19.32 -5.38 1.25
N ALA A 70 -18.35 -6.18 0.81
CA ALA A 70 -18.57 -7.58 0.45
C ALA A 70 -18.93 -8.42 1.68
N ASP A 71 -18.22 -8.24 2.79
CA ASP A 71 -18.48 -8.93 4.05
C ASP A 71 -19.87 -8.61 4.60
N ASP A 72 -20.28 -7.34 4.56
CA ASP A 72 -21.62 -6.90 4.99
C ASP A 72 -22.73 -7.58 4.16
N ARG A 73 -22.49 -7.80 2.87
CA ARG A 73 -23.44 -8.44 1.95
C ARG A 73 -23.49 -9.96 2.09
N ILE A 74 -22.38 -10.61 2.45
CA ILE A 74 -22.28 -12.07 2.56
C ILE A 74 -22.66 -12.56 3.96
N ALA A 75 -22.20 -11.88 5.01
CA ALA A 75 -22.29 -12.36 6.38
C ALA A 75 -23.34 -11.64 7.24
N GLY A 76 -23.98 -10.58 6.73
CA GLY A 76 -24.90 -9.74 7.52
C GLY A 76 -24.22 -9.10 8.74
N ALA A 77 -22.90 -8.96 8.70
CA ALA A 77 -22.09 -8.43 9.78
C ALA A 77 -22.34 -6.91 9.93
N ARG A 78 -22.28 -6.41 11.17
CA ARG A 78 -22.20 -4.97 11.44
C ARG A 78 -20.76 -4.55 11.24
N SER A 79 -20.42 -3.99 10.08
CA SER A 79 -19.11 -3.41 9.86
C SER A 79 -18.83 -2.28 10.85
N SER A 80 -17.65 -2.31 11.46
CA SER A 80 -17.03 -1.14 12.07
C SER A 80 -16.77 -0.13 10.94
N GLY A 81 -17.29 1.09 11.10
CA GLY A 81 -17.23 2.15 10.09
C GLY A 81 -15.81 2.46 9.56
N PRO A 82 -15.69 3.32 8.54
CA PRO A 82 -14.44 3.54 7.81
C PRO A 82 -13.29 3.89 8.76
N SER A 83 -12.30 3.00 8.84
CA SER A 83 -11.10 3.18 9.65
C SER A 83 -10.01 3.86 8.83
N PHE A 84 -9.38 4.87 9.42
CA PHE A 84 -8.18 5.48 8.83
C PHE A 84 -7.08 4.42 8.70
N PRO A 85 -6.26 4.45 7.61
CA PRO A 85 -5.16 3.51 7.46
C PRO A 85 -4.23 3.56 8.69
N PRO A 86 -3.90 2.43 9.33
CA PRO A 86 -2.96 2.43 10.44
C PRO A 86 -1.61 3.00 10.00
N ALA A 87 -0.87 3.59 10.95
CA ALA A 87 0.43 4.22 10.70
C ALA A 87 1.41 3.31 9.93
N PHE A 88 1.33 1.99 10.19
CA PHE A 88 2.06 0.97 9.43
C PHE A 88 1.79 1.01 7.93
N LEU A 89 0.52 1.14 7.50
CA LEU A 89 0.17 1.23 6.08
C LEU A 89 0.73 2.50 5.46
N ILE A 90 0.57 3.64 6.13
CA ILE A 90 1.08 4.94 5.65
C ILE A 90 2.60 4.88 5.47
N ALA A 91 3.32 4.35 6.47
CA ALA A 91 4.76 4.17 6.40
C ALA A 91 5.17 3.21 5.27
N SER A 92 4.46 2.08 5.10
CA SER A 92 4.74 1.12 4.04
C SER A 92 4.54 1.70 2.63
N VAL A 93 3.51 2.53 2.45
CA VAL A 93 3.26 3.27 1.20
C VAL A 93 4.36 4.28 0.95
N ALA A 94 4.78 5.05 1.96
CA ALA A 94 5.86 6.01 1.84
C ALA A 94 7.17 5.35 1.41
N ILE A 95 7.53 4.23 2.03
CA ILE A 95 8.71 3.43 1.66
C ILE A 95 8.59 2.95 0.22
N ALA A 96 7.44 2.36 -0.16
CA ALA A 96 7.24 1.83 -1.49
C ALA A 96 7.36 2.89 -2.59
N VAL A 97 6.77 4.08 -2.37
CA VAL A 97 6.87 5.22 -3.28
C VAL A 97 8.32 5.73 -3.35
N GLY A 98 9.00 5.86 -2.21
CA GLY A 98 10.42 6.25 -2.18
C GLY A 98 11.32 5.29 -2.97
N VAL A 99 11.14 3.98 -2.79
CA VAL A 99 11.85 2.94 -3.55
C VAL A 99 11.54 3.03 -5.05
N ALA A 100 10.27 3.26 -5.41
CA ALA A 100 9.87 3.44 -6.80
C ALA A 100 10.55 4.67 -7.45
N VAL A 101 10.67 5.77 -6.72
CA VAL A 101 11.40 6.98 -7.18
C VAL A 101 12.89 6.69 -7.38
N ILE A 102 13.54 6.00 -6.44
CA ILE A 102 14.96 5.62 -6.57
C ILE A 102 15.15 4.72 -7.80
N ARG A 103 14.25 3.75 -8.00
CA ARG A 103 14.29 2.87 -9.17
C ARG A 103 14.09 3.64 -10.48
N ALA A 104 13.21 4.64 -10.50
CA ALA A 104 12.99 5.51 -11.66
C ALA A 104 14.14 6.48 -11.94
N ARG A 105 15.07 6.70 -10.99
CA ARG A 105 16.32 7.44 -11.22
C ARG A 105 17.45 6.59 -11.79
N ARG A 106 17.38 5.28 -11.61
CA ARG A 106 18.45 4.33 -11.96
C ARG A 106 18.25 3.64 -13.32
N GLY A 107 17.08 3.78 -13.93
CA GLY A 107 16.75 3.30 -15.28
C GLY A 107 16.28 4.45 -16.14
#